data_AF-A0A837BT63-F1
#
_entry.id   AF-A0A837BT63-F1
#
_cell.length_a   1.000
_cell.length_b   1.000
_cell.length_c   1.000
_cell.angle_alpha   90.00
_cell.angle_beta   90.00
_cell.angle_gamma   90.00
#
_symmetry.space_group_name_H-M   'P 1'
#
loop_
_entity.id
_entity.type
_entity.pdbx_description
1 polymer ?
#
loop_
_entity_poly.entity_id
_entity_poly.type
_entity_poly.pdbx_seq_one_letter_code
_entity_poly.pdbx_strand_id
1 'polypeptide(L)'
;MSFGIPDGRLYHDNPLSAGSVAAPFDSTSVNTEHAGAEIAFGGAVVIKDGKVIPATAGPIYGVALKRTYVDGDNLFEETIENDRWKVGETLGVIRDGTIWVPISEDVDRGENAAVDSTGKFKPATGNDVVVGVFTSDGEKDSTAKLQTRIQFASSAQTTPASTSAPDKTETNSK
;
A
#
# COMPACT_ATOMS: atom_id res chain seq x y z
N MET A 1 -16.19 40.72 -21.27
CA MET A 1 -15.63 40.04 -20.08
C MET A 1 -16.54 38.86 -19.79
N SER A 2 -16.14 37.65 -20.17
CA SER A 2 -16.93 36.45 -19.94
C SER A 2 -16.55 35.88 -18.57
N PHE A 3 -17.52 35.78 -17.66
CA PHE A 3 -17.38 35.04 -16.42
C PHE A 3 -17.35 33.55 -16.78
N GLY A 4 -16.18 32.92 -16.70
CA GLY A 4 -16.05 31.48 -16.83
C GLY A 4 -16.71 30.81 -15.62
N ILE A 5 -17.95 30.35 -15.79
CA ILE A 5 -18.54 29.38 -14.88
C ILE A 5 -17.74 28.07 -15.08
N PRO A 6 -17.21 27.45 -14.01
CA PRO A 6 -16.48 26.19 -14.12
C PRO A 6 -17.30 25.17 -14.88
N ASP A 7 -16.75 24.65 -15.97
CA ASP A 7 -17.43 23.87 -17.00
C ASP A 7 -17.66 22.42 -16.59
N GLY A 8 -18.12 22.15 -15.37
CA GLY A 8 -18.66 20.84 -14.99
C GLY A 8 -17.75 19.61 -15.18
N ARG A 9 -16.50 19.77 -15.58
CA ARG A 9 -15.48 18.71 -15.76
C ARG A 9 -14.75 18.36 -14.46
N LEU A 10 -15.18 18.95 -13.34
CA LEU A 10 -14.79 18.54 -11.99
C LEU A 10 -15.27 17.12 -11.64
N TYR A 11 -16.14 16.53 -12.46
CA TYR A 11 -16.48 15.11 -12.35
C TYR A 11 -15.41 14.31 -13.10
N HIS A 12 -14.42 13.87 -12.33
CA HIS A 12 -13.31 13.02 -12.72
C HIS A 12 -13.72 11.89 -13.68
N ASP A 13 -13.37 12.05 -14.97
CA ASP A 13 -13.42 10.96 -15.96
C ASP A 13 -12.14 10.10 -15.93
N ASN A 14 -11.16 10.46 -15.09
CA ASN A 14 -9.98 9.63 -14.86
C ASN A 14 -10.32 8.41 -14.01
N PRO A 15 -9.72 7.23 -14.28
CA PRO A 15 -9.97 6.00 -13.55
C PRO A 15 -9.83 6.28 -12.05
N LEU A 16 -10.79 5.81 -11.27
CA LEU A 16 -10.91 6.02 -9.82
C LEU A 16 -9.51 6.05 -9.17
N SER A 17 -9.04 7.27 -8.87
CA SER A 17 -7.63 7.55 -8.54
C SER A 17 -7.04 6.54 -7.53
N ALA A 18 -5.84 6.06 -7.82
CA ALA A 18 -5.10 5.14 -6.97
C ALA A 18 -5.15 5.58 -5.49
N GLY A 19 -5.25 4.61 -4.58
CA GLY A 19 -5.38 4.88 -3.14
C GLY A 19 -6.80 5.19 -2.67
N SER A 20 -7.81 5.10 -3.55
CA SER A 20 -9.22 5.20 -3.17
C SER A 20 -9.77 3.86 -2.69
N VAL A 21 -10.56 3.87 -1.61
CA VAL A 21 -11.37 2.70 -1.22
C VAL A 21 -12.39 2.41 -2.32
N ALA A 22 -12.39 1.20 -2.86
CA ALA A 22 -13.18 0.85 -4.05
C ALA A 22 -14.62 0.43 -3.73
N ALA A 23 -14.89 0.01 -2.50
CA ALA A 23 -16.20 -0.42 -2.02
C ALA A 23 -16.45 0.16 -0.61
N PRO A 24 -17.21 1.25 -0.47
CA PRO A 24 -17.42 1.93 0.81
C PRO A 24 -18.26 1.13 1.82
N PHE A 25 -18.87 0.03 1.38
CA PHE A 25 -19.72 -0.84 2.23
C PHE A 25 -19.00 -2.11 2.68
N ASP A 26 -17.79 -2.38 2.19
CA ASP A 26 -16.97 -3.49 2.66
C ASP A 26 -16.24 -3.09 3.94
N SER A 27 -16.09 -4.03 4.89
CA SER A 27 -15.26 -3.81 6.07
C SER A 27 -13.83 -3.53 5.65
N THR A 28 -13.30 -2.37 6.03
CA THR A 28 -11.92 -1.98 5.78
C THR A 28 -11.17 -1.84 7.11
N SER A 29 -9.93 -2.32 7.13
CA SER A 29 -9.00 -2.09 8.24
C SER A 29 -7.94 -1.10 7.77
N VAL A 30 -7.82 0.03 8.47
CA VAL A 30 -6.88 1.09 8.13
C VAL A 30 -6.06 1.43 9.37
N ASN A 31 -4.74 1.42 9.22
CA ASN A 31 -3.82 1.91 10.25
C ASN A 31 -3.32 3.30 9.87
N THR A 32 -3.08 4.13 10.88
CA THR A 32 -2.40 5.42 10.71
C THR A 32 -0.91 5.22 10.92
N GLU A 33 -0.11 5.63 9.95
CA GLU A 33 1.34 5.44 9.92
C GLU A 33 2.07 6.73 9.56
N HIS A 34 3.41 6.71 9.62
CA HIS A 34 4.26 7.81 9.18
C HIS A 34 5.17 7.40 8.02
N ALA A 35 5.27 8.25 7.01
CA ALA A 35 6.13 8.04 5.85
C ALA A 35 7.61 8.15 6.20
N GLY A 36 8.39 7.12 5.86
CA GLY A 36 9.86 7.10 5.93
C GLY A 36 10.54 7.46 4.61
N ALA A 37 9.80 7.47 3.51
CA ALA A 37 10.20 7.81 2.15
C ALA A 37 9.01 8.45 1.43
N GLU A 38 9.20 8.96 0.20
CA GLU A 38 8.05 9.33 -0.64
C GLU A 38 7.24 8.10 -1.04
N ILE A 39 5.90 8.19 -1.00
CA ILE A 39 5.00 7.05 -1.25
C ILE A 39 3.89 7.48 -2.22
N ALA A 40 3.73 6.71 -3.30
CA ALA A 40 2.63 6.89 -4.24
C ALA A 40 1.29 6.48 -3.63
N PHE A 41 0.22 7.18 -3.99
CA PHE A 41 -1.13 6.76 -3.63
C PHE A 41 -1.46 5.42 -4.26
N GLY A 42 -2.11 4.55 -3.48
CA GLY A 42 -2.38 3.17 -3.88
C GLY A 42 -1.13 2.30 -3.97
N GLY A 43 0.06 2.83 -3.67
CA GLY A 43 1.32 2.09 -3.69
C GLY A 43 1.41 1.09 -2.54
N ALA A 44 2.07 -0.03 -2.79
CA ALA A 44 2.39 -1.01 -1.77
C ALA A 44 3.45 -0.46 -0.80
N VAL A 45 3.28 -0.74 0.50
CA VAL A 45 4.21 -0.30 1.55
C VAL A 45 4.65 -1.42 2.46
N VAL A 46 5.85 -1.28 3.06
CA VAL A 46 6.38 -2.11 4.15
C VAL A 46 6.80 -1.23 5.32
N ILE A 47 6.83 -1.79 6.54
CA ILE A 47 7.41 -1.10 7.70
C ILE A 47 8.91 -1.32 7.72
N LYS A 48 9.67 -0.23 7.81
CA LYS A 48 11.10 -0.20 8.09
C LYS A 48 11.40 0.88 9.11
N ASP A 49 12.13 0.54 10.17
CA ASP A 49 12.52 1.47 11.23
C ASP A 49 11.33 2.23 11.85
N GLY A 50 10.18 1.55 12.01
CA GLY A 50 8.95 2.11 12.59
C GLY A 50 8.20 3.09 11.68
N LYS A 51 8.57 3.19 10.40
CA LYS A 51 7.90 4.02 9.39
C LYS A 51 7.53 3.17 8.19
N VAL A 52 6.56 3.62 7.40
CA VAL A 52 6.24 2.96 6.14
C VAL A 52 7.07 3.54 4.99
N ILE A 53 7.53 2.67 4.11
CA ILE A 53 8.27 3.00 2.87
C ILE A 53 7.68 2.19 1.70
N PRO A 54 7.90 2.58 0.43
CA PRO A 54 7.49 1.77 -0.72
C PRO A 54 8.02 0.34 -0.63
N ALA A 55 7.14 -0.63 -0.88
CA ALA A 55 7.52 -2.01 -1.04
C ALA A 55 8.06 -2.24 -2.46
N THR A 56 9.04 -3.13 -2.62
CA THR A 56 9.60 -3.52 -3.92
C THR A 56 9.33 -4.98 -4.27
N ALA A 57 8.59 -5.68 -3.40
CA ALA A 57 8.13 -7.06 -3.50
C ALA A 57 7.18 -7.35 -2.34
N GLY A 58 6.48 -8.49 -2.38
CA GLY A 58 5.81 -9.03 -1.19
C GLY A 58 6.79 -9.73 -0.23
N PRO A 59 6.39 -9.97 1.04
CA PRO A 59 5.12 -9.56 1.65
C PRO A 59 5.07 -8.05 1.91
N ILE A 60 3.85 -7.48 1.89
CA ILE A 60 3.64 -6.06 2.13
C ILE A 60 2.99 -5.82 3.49
N TYR A 61 3.21 -4.64 4.06
CA TYR A 61 2.45 -4.14 5.20
C TYR A 61 1.07 -3.62 4.74
N GLY A 62 0.91 -3.10 3.55
CA GLY A 62 -0.41 -2.67 3.10
C GLY A 62 -0.34 -1.77 1.89
N VAL A 63 -1.41 -1.03 1.69
CA VAL A 63 -1.57 -0.13 0.54
C VAL A 63 -1.84 1.29 1.04
N ALA A 64 -1.06 2.25 0.58
CA ALA A 64 -1.21 3.65 0.98
C ALA A 64 -2.52 4.24 0.44
N LEU A 65 -3.33 4.80 1.33
CA LEU A 65 -4.51 5.58 0.94
C LEU A 65 -4.08 6.91 0.32
N LYS A 66 -4.88 7.42 -0.62
CA LYS A 66 -4.73 8.81 -1.06
C LYS A 66 -5.22 9.77 0.03
N ARG A 67 -4.71 11.00 0.07
CA ARG A 67 -5.28 12.05 0.93
C ARG A 67 -6.66 12.50 0.44
N THR A 68 -7.51 12.91 1.38
CA THR A 68 -8.86 13.42 1.12
C THR A 68 -8.91 14.92 0.84
N TYR A 69 -7.79 15.63 1.03
CA TYR A 69 -7.65 17.04 0.68
C TYR A 69 -6.55 17.17 -0.39
N VAL A 70 -6.79 17.99 -1.41
CA VAL A 70 -5.73 18.44 -2.32
C VAL A 70 -5.03 19.60 -1.62
N ASP A 71 -3.70 19.64 -1.63
CA ASP A 71 -2.97 20.84 -1.19
C ASP A 71 -3.50 22.03 -2.01
N GLY A 72 -4.19 22.96 -1.35
CA GLY A 72 -4.99 24.01 -2.00
C GLY A 72 -4.19 24.97 -2.88
N ASP A 73 -2.86 24.94 -2.77
CA ASP A 73 -1.93 25.75 -3.55
C ASP A 73 -1.58 25.12 -4.92
N ASN A 74 -1.95 23.85 -5.17
CA ASN A 74 -1.55 23.09 -6.37
C ASN A 74 -2.72 22.32 -7.00
N LEU A 75 -3.70 23.05 -7.56
CA LEU A 75 -4.89 22.49 -8.21
C LEU A 75 -4.72 22.23 -9.72
N PHE A 76 -3.50 22.06 -10.20
CA PHE A 76 -3.26 21.68 -11.61
C PHE A 76 -3.31 20.16 -11.75
N GLU A 77 -3.92 19.67 -12.83
CA GLU A 77 -4.09 18.23 -13.12
C GLU A 77 -2.78 17.46 -13.05
N GLU A 78 -1.71 18.03 -13.62
CA GLU A 78 -0.34 17.47 -13.58
C GLU A 78 0.22 17.34 -12.15
N THR A 79 -0.17 18.22 -11.23
CA THR A 79 0.28 18.17 -9.83
C THR A 79 -0.52 17.18 -8.99
N ILE A 80 -1.78 16.94 -9.37
CA ILE A 80 -2.66 15.94 -8.73
C ILE A 80 -2.25 14.52 -9.13
N GLU A 81 -1.90 14.28 -10.39
CA GLU A 81 -1.48 12.96 -10.89
C GLU A 81 -0.11 12.53 -10.34
N ASN A 82 0.78 13.50 -10.12
CA ASN A 82 2.12 13.25 -9.59
C ASN A 82 2.18 13.32 -8.06
N ASP A 83 1.05 13.46 -7.40
CA ASP A 83 1.03 13.63 -5.96
C ASP A 83 1.49 12.36 -5.21
N ARG A 84 2.11 12.58 -4.05
CA ARG A 84 2.76 11.57 -3.20
C ARG A 84 2.65 12.00 -1.73
N TRP A 85 2.66 11.03 -0.84
CA TRP A 85 3.03 11.29 0.55
C TRP A 85 4.51 11.62 0.63
N LYS A 86 4.85 12.67 1.38
CA LYS A 86 6.22 13.13 1.62
C LYS A 86 6.76 12.52 2.91
N VAL A 87 8.09 12.48 3.04
CA VAL A 87 8.77 11.99 4.25
C VAL A 87 8.26 12.72 5.50
N GLY A 88 7.88 11.96 6.53
CA GLY A 88 7.39 12.48 7.80
C GLY A 88 5.89 12.74 7.85
N GLU A 89 5.18 12.72 6.71
CA GLU A 89 3.73 12.89 6.68
C GLU A 89 3.01 11.69 7.31
N THR A 90 1.85 11.96 7.90
CA THR A 90 0.94 10.94 8.43
C THR A 90 -0.03 10.51 7.34
N LEU A 91 -0.17 9.20 7.17
CA LEU A 91 -0.97 8.58 6.12
C LEU A 91 -1.78 7.41 6.64
N GLY A 92 -2.89 7.11 5.96
CA GLY A 92 -3.64 5.89 6.17
C GLY A 92 -3.09 4.76 5.31
N VAL A 93 -3.00 3.56 5.88
CA VAL A 93 -2.59 2.33 5.18
C VAL A 93 -3.69 1.28 5.30
N ILE A 94 -4.25 0.84 4.18
CA ILE A 94 -5.18 -0.28 4.15
C ILE A 94 -4.45 -1.59 4.44
N ARG A 95 -5.02 -2.33 5.39
CA ARG A 95 -4.59 -3.66 5.85
C ARG A 95 -5.55 -4.76 5.40
N ASP A 96 -6.82 -4.43 5.21
CA ASP A 96 -7.88 -5.33 4.76
C ASP A 96 -8.93 -4.51 3.99
N GLY A 97 -9.42 -5.03 2.86
CA GLY A 97 -10.48 -4.46 2.05
C GLY A 97 -10.14 -4.34 0.56
N THR A 98 -10.97 -3.59 -0.17
CA THR A 98 -10.83 -3.39 -1.63
C THR A 98 -10.39 -1.96 -1.94
N ILE A 99 -9.27 -1.80 -2.66
CA ILE A 99 -8.63 -0.53 -2.97
C ILE A 99 -8.25 -0.43 -4.45
N TRP A 100 -8.31 0.77 -5.03
CA TRP A 100 -7.74 1.06 -6.34
C TRP A 100 -6.22 1.19 -6.25
N VAL A 101 -5.50 0.39 -7.02
CA VAL A 101 -4.03 0.35 -7.02
C VAL A 101 -3.47 0.61 -8.42
N PRO A 102 -2.30 1.25 -8.54
CA PRO A 102 -1.63 1.40 -9.83
C PRO A 102 -1.07 0.06 -10.29
N ILE A 103 -1.23 -0.26 -11.57
CA ILE A 103 -0.76 -1.51 -12.18
C ILE A 103 0.38 -1.26 -13.16
N SER A 104 1.33 -2.19 -13.24
CA SER A 104 2.51 -2.12 -14.13
C SER A 104 2.39 -3.00 -15.37
N GLU A 105 1.37 -3.84 -15.43
CA GLU A 105 1.04 -4.79 -16.50
C GLU A 105 -0.48 -4.85 -16.66
N ASP A 106 -0.95 -5.41 -17.78
CA ASP A 106 -2.38 -5.70 -17.94
C ASP A 106 -2.80 -6.72 -16.88
N VAL A 107 -4.00 -6.56 -16.33
CA VAL A 107 -4.56 -7.44 -15.30
C VAL A 107 -5.99 -7.82 -15.64
N ASP A 108 -6.33 -9.07 -15.37
CA ASP A 108 -7.68 -9.59 -15.47
C ASP A 108 -8.28 -9.82 -14.08
N ARG A 109 -9.61 -9.67 -13.98
CA ARG A 109 -10.36 -10.02 -12.77
C ARG A 109 -10.10 -11.49 -12.40
N GLY A 110 -9.78 -11.70 -11.13
CA GLY A 110 -9.56 -13.02 -10.54
C GLY A 110 -8.09 -13.43 -10.49
N GLU A 111 -7.19 -12.67 -11.14
CA GLU A 111 -5.76 -12.91 -11.03
C GLU A 111 -5.22 -12.58 -9.64
N ASN A 112 -4.29 -13.42 -9.17
CA ASN A 112 -3.52 -13.12 -7.97
C ASN A 112 -2.61 -11.92 -8.23
N ALA A 113 -2.51 -11.02 -7.27
CA ALA A 113 -1.67 -9.84 -7.37
C ALA A 113 -0.33 -10.04 -6.66
N ALA A 114 0.73 -9.50 -7.26
CA ALA A 114 2.06 -9.35 -6.70
C ALA A 114 2.51 -7.89 -6.80
N VAL A 115 3.60 -7.54 -6.10
CA VAL A 115 4.21 -6.21 -6.15
C VAL A 115 5.53 -6.27 -6.91
N ASP A 116 5.74 -5.31 -7.80
CA ASP A 116 6.96 -5.18 -8.57
C ASP A 116 8.02 -4.32 -7.84
N SER A 117 9.21 -4.20 -8.45
CA SER A 117 10.31 -3.41 -7.90
C SER A 117 10.02 -1.91 -7.77
N THR A 118 8.95 -1.41 -8.39
CA THR A 118 8.53 0.00 -8.36
C THR A 118 7.44 0.27 -7.31
N GLY A 119 6.91 -0.78 -6.67
CA GLY A 119 5.81 -0.68 -5.72
C GLY A 119 4.43 -0.62 -6.37
N LYS A 120 4.34 -0.89 -7.68
CA LYS A 120 3.09 -1.11 -8.42
C LYS A 120 2.68 -2.58 -8.35
N PHE A 121 1.44 -2.85 -8.74
CA PHE A 121 0.87 -4.19 -8.73
C PHE A 121 0.88 -4.82 -10.13
N LYS A 122 1.06 -6.13 -10.17
CA LYS A 122 1.05 -6.94 -11.41
C LYS A 122 0.44 -8.32 -11.15
N PRO A 123 0.10 -9.09 -12.19
CA PRO A 123 -0.25 -10.50 -12.02
C PRO A 123 0.90 -11.27 -11.36
N ALA A 124 0.56 -12.11 -10.40
CA ALA A 124 1.52 -12.94 -9.69
C ALA A 124 1.97 -14.11 -10.58
N THR A 125 3.28 -14.31 -10.65
CA THR A 125 3.93 -15.45 -11.31
C THR A 125 4.53 -16.40 -10.26
N GLY A 126 5.11 -17.52 -10.69
CA GLY A 126 5.46 -18.63 -9.80
C GLY A 126 6.44 -18.33 -8.65
N ASN A 127 7.20 -17.23 -8.71
CA ASN A 127 8.13 -16.83 -7.64
C ASN A 127 7.61 -15.66 -6.77
N ASP A 128 6.46 -15.10 -7.13
CA ASP A 128 5.94 -13.93 -6.44
C ASP A 128 5.22 -14.30 -5.15
N VAL A 129 5.31 -13.42 -4.15
CA VAL A 129 4.45 -13.49 -2.97
C VAL A 129 3.11 -12.84 -3.33
N VAL A 130 2.03 -13.63 -3.26
CA VAL A 130 0.68 -13.15 -3.48
C VAL A 130 0.26 -12.21 -2.34
N VAL A 131 -0.19 -11.00 -2.69
CA VAL A 131 -0.61 -9.96 -1.73
C VAL A 131 -2.10 -9.63 -1.79
N GLY A 132 -2.84 -10.24 -2.72
CA GLY A 132 -4.28 -10.05 -2.90
C GLY A 132 -4.76 -10.63 -4.22
N VAL A 133 -5.99 -10.27 -4.61
CA VAL A 133 -6.63 -10.69 -5.86
C VAL A 133 -7.23 -9.46 -6.56
N PHE A 134 -7.04 -9.35 -7.88
CA PHE A 134 -7.69 -8.32 -8.68
C PHE A 134 -9.18 -8.62 -8.82
N THR A 135 -10.03 -7.63 -8.54
CA THR A 135 -11.50 -7.72 -8.63
C THR A 135 -12.06 -6.91 -9.80
N SER A 136 -11.19 -6.29 -10.60
CA SER A 136 -11.49 -5.67 -11.89
C SER A 136 -10.35 -5.93 -12.86
N ASP A 137 -10.67 -5.82 -14.14
CA ASP A 137 -9.68 -5.76 -15.21
C ASP A 137 -8.99 -4.39 -15.20
N GLY A 138 -7.85 -4.28 -15.88
CA GLY A 138 -7.14 -3.01 -16.06
C GLY A 138 -6.01 -3.12 -17.07
N GLU A 139 -5.79 -2.05 -17.83
CA GLU A 139 -4.67 -1.94 -18.76
C GLU A 139 -3.42 -1.43 -18.05
N LYS A 140 -2.25 -1.87 -18.51
CA LYS A 140 -0.95 -1.43 -18.02
C LYS A 140 -0.87 0.08 -17.83
N ASP A 141 -0.23 0.50 -16.74
CA ASP A 141 -0.05 1.90 -16.32
C ASP A 141 -1.35 2.65 -15.92
N SER A 142 -2.47 1.92 -15.81
CA SER A 142 -3.72 2.42 -15.23
C SER A 142 -3.88 1.99 -13.76
N THR A 143 -5.13 1.87 -13.29
CA THR A 143 -5.48 1.34 -11.97
C THR A 143 -6.45 0.17 -12.07
N ALA A 144 -6.34 -0.78 -11.13
CA ALA A 144 -7.31 -1.86 -10.95
C ALA A 144 -7.74 -1.98 -9.49
N LYS A 145 -8.89 -2.62 -9.24
CA LYS A 145 -9.36 -2.92 -7.88
C LYS A 145 -8.62 -4.14 -7.34
N LEU A 146 -7.94 -3.97 -6.22
CA LEU A 146 -7.30 -5.04 -5.47
C LEU A 146 -8.09 -5.31 -4.20
N GLN A 147 -8.54 -6.56 -4.02
CA GLN A 147 -8.97 -7.05 -2.72
C GLN A 147 -7.75 -7.61 -2.00
N THR A 148 -7.42 -7.05 -0.85
CA THR A 148 -6.29 -7.49 -0.03
C THR A 148 -6.72 -7.77 1.39
N ARG A 149 -6.09 -8.78 1.99
CA ARG A 149 -6.14 -9.04 3.42
C ARG A 149 -4.74 -9.42 3.85
N ILE A 150 -4.03 -8.47 4.44
CA ILE A 150 -2.61 -8.65 4.72
C ILE A 150 -2.43 -9.66 5.85
N GLN A 151 -1.97 -10.84 5.46
CA GLN A 151 -1.52 -11.88 6.36
C GLN A 151 -0.06 -11.60 6.71
N PHE A 152 0.26 -11.52 8.00
CA PHE A 152 1.65 -11.42 8.42
C PHE A 152 2.33 -12.76 8.08
N ALA A 153 3.31 -12.74 7.18
CA ALA A 153 4.18 -13.89 6.97
C ALA A 153 4.95 -14.15 8.27
N SER A 154 4.56 -15.16 9.03
CA SER A 154 5.29 -15.52 10.25
C SER A 154 6.58 -16.24 9.86
N SER A 155 7.67 -15.51 9.75
CA SER A 155 8.97 -16.07 10.13
C SER A 155 9.25 -15.57 11.54
N ALA A 156 9.35 -16.49 12.50
CA ALA A 156 9.64 -16.14 13.88
C ALA A 156 10.92 -15.29 13.93
N GLN A 157 10.84 -14.10 14.51
CA GLN A 157 12.02 -13.33 14.85
C GLN A 157 12.78 -14.13 15.91
N THR A 158 13.91 -14.73 15.54
CA THR A 158 14.86 -15.28 16.51
C THR A 158 15.39 -14.09 17.31
N THR A 159 14.78 -13.87 18.47
CA THR A 159 15.38 -13.01 19.51
C THR A 159 16.76 -13.61 19.80
N PRO A 160 17.88 -12.86 19.69
CA PRO A 160 19.16 -13.39 20.10
C PRO A 160 19.05 -13.76 21.58
N ALA A 161 19.35 -15.02 21.88
CA ALA A 161 19.37 -15.51 23.26
C ALA A 161 20.30 -14.61 24.07
N SER A 162 19.76 -13.90 25.07
CA SER A 162 20.57 -13.25 26.08
C SER A 162 21.39 -14.33 26.77
N THR A 163 22.69 -14.35 26.43
CA THR A 163 23.66 -15.16 27.15
C THR A 163 23.83 -14.53 28.52
N SER A 164 23.36 -15.20 29.55
CA SER A 164 23.71 -14.89 30.93
C SER A 164 23.71 -16.20 31.71
N ALA A 165 24.86 -16.89 31.67
CA ALA A 165 25.31 -17.69 32.81
C ALA A 165 26.20 -16.77 33.67
N PRO A 166 26.20 -16.94 35.00
CA PRO A 166 27.07 -17.99 35.54
C PRO A 166 26.44 -18.86 36.65
N ASP A 167 26.72 -20.15 36.53
CA ASP A 167 27.26 -21.07 37.54
C ASP A 167 26.79 -20.98 39.00
N LYS A 168 26.09 -22.04 39.44
CA LYS A 168 26.34 -22.67 40.74
C LYS A 168 26.21 -24.19 40.58
N THR A 169 27.35 -24.86 40.45
CA THR A 169 27.53 -26.20 40.99
C THR A 169 27.12 -26.25 42.46
N GLU A 170 26.15 -27.09 42.79
CA GLU A 170 26.19 -27.83 44.05
C GLU A 170 25.51 -29.18 43.85
N THR A 171 26.34 -30.18 43.56
CA THR A 171 26.05 -31.58 43.77
C THR A 171 25.96 -31.79 45.28
N ASN A 172 24.87 -32.36 45.78
CA ASN A 172 25.00 -33.16 47.00
C ASN A 172 24.14 -34.41 46.92
N SER A 173 24.84 -35.54 47.07
CA SER A 173 24.34 -36.89 47.05
C SER A 173 23.72 -37.30 48.38
N LYS A 174 22.73 -38.19 48.25
CA LYS A 174 22.29 -39.23 49.21
C LYS A 174 21.42 -38.81 50.39
#